data_AF-A0A9E0H0L2-F1
#
_entry.id   AF-A0A9E0H0L2-F1
#
_cell.length_a   1.000
_cell.length_b   1.000
_cell.length_c   1.000
_cell.angle_alpha   90.00
_cell.angle_beta   90.00
_cell.angle_gamma   90.00
#
_symmetry.space_group_name_H-M   'P 1'
#
loop_
_entity.id
_entity.type
_entity.pdbx_description
1 polymer ?
#
loop_
_entity_poly.entity_id
_entity_poly.type
_entity_poly.pdbx_seq_one_letter_code
_entity_poly.pdbx_strand_id
1 'polypeptide(L)'
;MELKRKFAGIALGALVAMAAPATANALTLVIPFGNTPGAGKFVDNYTFNFPLAGKASVSVGSTLSGPGTNVNFATNSVRFNNQIVPVVSSGAIELLQLLNQPIVAGSQTLSVKGFAQALGSYSGTVTFASAPEPATWGLMILGFGAVGYSLRRRRALTLVPAKA
;
A
#
# COMPACT_ATOMS: atom_id res chain seq x y z
N MET A 1 64.57 -18.79 39.95
CA MET A 1 63.37 -19.25 39.23
C MET A 1 62.55 -18.01 38.90
N GLU A 2 62.70 -17.48 37.69
CA GLU A 2 62.05 -16.25 37.22
C GLU A 2 60.87 -16.61 36.31
N LEU A 3 59.64 -16.28 36.70
CA LEU A 3 58.44 -16.53 35.91
C LEU A 3 57.94 -15.22 35.28
N LYS A 4 58.36 -14.92 34.05
CA LYS A 4 57.86 -13.75 33.30
C LYS A 4 56.50 -14.06 32.67
N ARG A 5 55.43 -13.55 33.29
CA ARG A 5 54.06 -13.52 32.73
C ARG A 5 54.01 -12.55 31.54
N LYS A 6 53.65 -13.06 30.36
CA LYS A 6 53.37 -12.24 29.16
C LYS A 6 51.91 -11.77 29.23
N PHE A 7 51.69 -10.46 29.26
CA PHE A 7 50.37 -9.84 29.10
C PHE A 7 49.99 -9.83 27.61
N ALA A 8 48.95 -10.57 27.24
CA ALA A 8 48.31 -10.46 25.93
C ALA A 8 47.14 -9.48 26.05
N GLY A 9 47.38 -8.22 25.71
CA GLY A 9 46.34 -7.22 25.53
C GLY A 9 45.72 -7.37 24.14
N ILE A 10 44.48 -7.85 24.06
CA ILE A 10 43.71 -7.83 22.81
C ILE A 10 42.96 -6.50 22.74
N ALA A 11 43.49 -5.55 21.98
CA ALA A 11 42.73 -4.39 21.53
C ALA A 11 41.79 -4.83 20.40
N LEU A 12 40.54 -5.15 20.74
CA LEU A 12 39.49 -5.33 19.73
C LEU A 12 39.10 -3.96 19.17
N GLY A 13 39.63 -3.64 17.98
CA GLY A 13 39.20 -2.49 17.19
C GLY A 13 37.71 -2.58 16.83
N ALA A 14 36.99 -1.48 17.04
CA ALA A 14 35.57 -1.38 16.77
C ALA A 14 35.29 -1.43 15.26
N LEU A 15 34.76 -2.56 14.78
CA LEU A 15 34.10 -2.64 13.48
C LEU A 15 32.82 -1.78 13.53
N VAL A 16 32.83 -0.65 12.82
CA VAL A 16 31.61 0.10 12.50
C VAL A 16 30.88 -0.69 11.42
N ALA A 17 29.87 -1.47 11.80
CA ALA A 17 28.94 -2.04 10.85
C ALA A 17 28.08 -0.90 10.28
N MET A 18 28.36 -0.50 9.04
CA MET A 18 27.50 0.38 8.27
C MET A 18 26.18 -0.36 7.99
N ALA A 19 25.14 -0.02 8.73
CA ALA A 19 23.80 -0.54 8.46
C ALA A 19 23.36 -0.02 7.09
N ALA A 20 23.17 -0.93 6.13
CA ALA A 20 22.56 -0.57 4.85
C ALA A 20 21.12 -0.06 5.09
N PRO A 21 20.68 1.01 4.40
CA PRO A 21 19.33 1.51 4.56
C PRO A 21 18.33 0.47 4.05
N ALA A 22 17.48 -0.07 4.92
CA ALA A 22 16.31 -0.84 4.52
C ALA A 22 15.22 0.15 4.08
N THR A 23 15.03 0.31 2.77
CA THR A 23 13.96 1.14 2.23
C THR A 23 12.63 0.39 2.35
N ALA A 24 11.69 0.93 3.12
CA ALA A 24 10.35 0.39 3.24
C ALA A 24 9.53 0.76 1.99
N ASN A 25 9.50 -0.12 0.99
CA ASN A 25 8.81 0.16 -0.26
C ASN A 25 7.33 -0.26 -0.15
N ALA A 26 6.42 0.71 -0.25
CA ALA A 26 5.00 0.44 -0.46
C ALA A 26 4.77 0.06 -1.94
N LEU A 27 4.13 -1.08 -2.18
CA LEU A 27 3.71 -1.46 -3.52
C LEU A 27 2.55 -0.57 -3.94
N THR A 28 2.70 0.09 -5.09
CA THR A 28 1.62 0.84 -5.74
C THR A 28 1.27 0.18 -7.07
N LEU A 29 0.00 -0.09 -7.31
CA LEU A 29 -0.50 -0.72 -8.54
C LEU A 29 -1.68 0.08 -9.09
N VAL A 30 -1.73 0.26 -10.41
CA VAL A 30 -2.86 0.88 -11.11
C VAL A 30 -3.36 -0.12 -12.15
N ILE A 31 -4.63 -0.54 -12.01
CA ILE A 31 -5.25 -1.52 -12.90
C ILE A 31 -6.38 -0.84 -13.66
N PRO A 32 -6.26 -0.64 -14.98
CA PRO A 32 -7.36 -0.11 -15.79
C PRO A 32 -8.41 -1.19 -16.07
N PHE A 33 -9.64 -0.76 -16.24
CA PHE A 33 -10.75 -1.58 -16.74
C PHE A 33 -11.72 -0.72 -17.55
N GLY A 34 -12.61 -1.36 -18.29
CA GLY A 34 -13.65 -0.68 -19.06
C GLY A 34 -14.44 -1.66 -19.92
N ASN A 35 -15.54 -1.18 -20.49
CA ASN A 35 -16.38 -1.96 -21.38
C ASN A 35 -17.23 -1.06 -22.30
N THR A 36 -17.72 -1.66 -23.39
CA THR A 36 -18.79 -1.14 -24.26
C THR A 36 -19.98 -2.10 -24.18
N PRO A 37 -20.85 -1.99 -23.17
CA PRO A 37 -21.84 -3.03 -22.84
C PRO A 37 -22.99 -3.17 -23.85
N GLY A 38 -23.11 -2.26 -24.82
CA GLY A 38 -24.24 -2.20 -25.75
C GLY A 38 -25.50 -1.58 -25.12
N ALA A 39 -26.55 -1.42 -25.92
CA ALA A 39 -27.77 -0.72 -25.49
C ALA A 39 -28.49 -1.47 -24.35
N GLY A 40 -28.89 -0.72 -23.33
CA GLY A 40 -29.75 -1.21 -22.25
C GLY A 40 -29.07 -1.28 -20.89
N LYS A 41 -29.67 -2.05 -19.98
CA LYS A 41 -29.12 -2.30 -18.65
C LYS A 41 -27.99 -3.30 -18.73
N PHE A 42 -26.92 -3.05 -18.00
CA PHE A 42 -25.78 -3.96 -17.94
C PHE A 42 -25.30 -4.19 -16.51
N VAL A 43 -24.58 -5.30 -16.33
CA VAL A 43 -23.87 -5.67 -15.11
C VAL A 43 -22.55 -6.29 -15.52
N ASP A 44 -21.46 -5.58 -15.23
CA ASP A 44 -20.11 -6.09 -15.43
C ASP A 44 -19.47 -6.37 -14.07
N ASN A 45 -18.73 -7.48 -13.97
CA ASN A 45 -18.01 -7.84 -12.77
C ASN A 45 -16.53 -8.02 -13.10
N TYR A 46 -15.69 -7.28 -12.40
CA TYR A 46 -14.24 -7.38 -12.49
C TYR A 46 -13.67 -7.97 -11.22
N THR A 47 -12.61 -8.75 -11.36
CA THR A 47 -11.89 -9.37 -10.25
C THR A 47 -10.44 -8.94 -10.29
N PHE A 48 -9.94 -8.45 -9.16
CA PHE A 48 -8.57 -7.99 -8.98
C PHE A 48 -7.93 -8.78 -7.84
N ASN A 49 -6.72 -9.30 -8.04
CA ASN A 49 -6.03 -10.05 -7.01
C ASN A 49 -4.86 -9.23 -6.48
N PHE A 50 -4.94 -8.85 -5.20
CA PHE A 50 -3.86 -8.08 -4.55
C PHE A 50 -2.99 -8.99 -3.69
N PRO A 51 -1.65 -8.93 -3.82
CA PRO A 51 -0.76 -9.84 -3.09
C PRO A 51 -0.67 -9.52 -1.60
N LEU A 52 -1.02 -8.29 -1.19
CA LEU A 52 -0.87 -7.78 0.16
C LEU A 52 -2.15 -7.04 0.59
N ALA A 53 -2.36 -6.93 1.89
CA ALA A 53 -3.36 -6.03 2.44
C ALA A 53 -2.93 -4.57 2.28
N GLY A 54 -3.89 -3.65 2.18
CA GLY A 54 -3.59 -2.24 1.94
C GLY A 54 -4.84 -1.40 1.76
N LYS A 55 -4.70 -0.32 1.00
CA LYS A 55 -5.79 0.57 0.61
C LYS A 55 -6.00 0.49 -0.90
N ALA A 56 -7.26 0.43 -1.33
CA ALA A 56 -7.65 0.54 -2.72
C ALA A 56 -8.53 1.77 -2.93
N SER A 57 -8.29 2.47 -4.04
CA SER A 57 -9.17 3.51 -4.55
C SER A 57 -9.73 3.06 -5.89
N VAL A 58 -10.99 3.34 -6.14
CA VAL A 58 -11.69 3.00 -7.37
C VAL A 58 -12.19 4.28 -8.00
N SER A 59 -11.99 4.43 -9.31
CA SER A 59 -12.60 5.48 -10.12
C SER A 59 -13.31 4.84 -11.30
N VAL A 60 -14.56 5.21 -11.54
CA VAL A 60 -15.36 4.76 -12.71
C VAL A 60 -15.94 6.00 -13.37
N GLY A 61 -15.74 6.16 -14.67
CA GLY A 61 -16.32 7.25 -15.45
C GLY A 61 -16.95 6.77 -16.74
N SER A 62 -18.04 7.42 -17.14
CA SER A 62 -18.55 7.30 -18.50
C SER A 62 -17.82 8.24 -19.46
N THR A 63 -17.98 8.02 -20.76
CA THR A 63 -17.50 8.97 -21.77
C THR A 63 -18.65 9.35 -22.70
N LEU A 64 -18.63 10.59 -23.19
CA LEU A 64 -19.61 11.08 -24.16
C LEU A 64 -18.85 11.67 -25.35
N SER A 65 -18.96 11.05 -26.52
CA SER A 65 -18.33 11.50 -27.76
C SER A 65 -19.34 11.85 -28.85
N GLY A 66 -20.63 11.57 -28.63
CA GLY A 66 -21.70 11.95 -29.54
C GLY A 66 -23.06 11.37 -29.15
N PRO A 67 -24.04 11.46 -30.06
CA PRO A 67 -25.35 10.83 -29.85
C PRO A 67 -25.22 9.32 -29.66
N GLY A 68 -25.97 8.76 -28.71
CA GLY A 68 -25.99 7.31 -28.50
C GLY A 68 -24.81 6.75 -27.71
N THR A 69 -23.87 7.59 -27.24
CA THR A 69 -22.69 7.14 -26.49
C THR A 69 -22.82 7.33 -24.97
N ASN A 70 -23.97 7.77 -24.47
CA ASN A 70 -24.08 8.06 -23.04
C ASN A 70 -24.17 6.77 -22.20
N VAL A 71 -23.58 6.80 -21.01
CA VAL A 71 -23.71 5.77 -19.97
C VAL A 71 -24.02 6.44 -18.64
N ASN A 72 -25.10 5.97 -18.02
CA ASN A 72 -25.56 6.45 -16.72
C ASN A 72 -25.45 5.34 -15.66
N PHE A 73 -25.02 5.71 -14.47
CA PHE A 73 -24.92 4.88 -13.28
C PHE A 73 -25.97 5.35 -12.27
N ALA A 74 -26.86 4.44 -11.88
CA ALA A 74 -27.82 4.75 -10.84
C ALA A 74 -27.13 4.88 -9.47
N THR A 75 -27.77 5.57 -8.53
CA THR A 75 -27.26 5.64 -7.15
C THR A 75 -27.03 4.25 -6.58
N ASN A 76 -25.84 4.03 -6.00
CA ASN A 76 -25.43 2.75 -5.40
C ASN A 76 -25.32 1.55 -6.37
N SER A 77 -25.29 1.80 -7.69
CA SER A 77 -25.23 0.75 -8.71
C SER A 77 -23.84 0.14 -8.86
N VAL A 78 -22.80 0.94 -8.61
CA VAL A 78 -21.40 0.51 -8.63
C VAL A 78 -20.93 0.18 -7.22
N ARG A 79 -20.33 -1.01 -7.06
CA ARG A 79 -19.86 -1.50 -5.77
C ARG A 79 -18.50 -2.16 -5.87
N PHE A 80 -17.61 -1.80 -4.97
CA PHE A 80 -16.34 -2.48 -4.76
C PHE A 80 -16.48 -3.38 -3.54
N ASN A 81 -16.51 -4.69 -3.76
CA ASN A 81 -16.98 -5.68 -2.81
C ASN A 81 -18.39 -5.32 -2.29
N ASN A 82 -18.53 -5.13 -0.97
CA ASN A 82 -19.77 -4.70 -0.33
C ASN A 82 -19.86 -3.17 -0.15
N GLN A 83 -18.86 -2.40 -0.60
CA GLN A 83 -18.83 -0.95 -0.46
C GLN A 83 -19.39 -0.27 -1.69
N ILE A 84 -20.21 0.75 -1.48
CA ILE A 84 -20.72 1.59 -2.56
C ILE A 84 -19.61 2.49 -3.07
N VAL A 85 -19.50 2.62 -4.39
CA VAL A 85 -18.69 3.67 -5.02
C VAL A 85 -19.61 4.87 -5.24
N PRO A 86 -19.50 5.96 -4.45
CA PRO A 86 -20.42 7.09 -4.54
C PRO A 86 -20.23 7.88 -5.83
N VAL A 87 -21.31 8.51 -6.28
CA VAL A 87 -21.32 9.43 -7.41
C VAL A 87 -20.70 10.76 -6.99
N VAL A 88 -19.70 11.20 -7.74
CA VAL A 88 -18.98 12.47 -7.55
C VAL A 88 -19.40 13.51 -8.59
N SER A 89 -19.73 13.07 -9.80
CA SER A 89 -20.28 13.91 -10.87
C SER A 89 -21.40 13.17 -11.60
N SER A 90 -22.44 13.90 -12.00
CA SER A 90 -23.56 13.38 -12.80
C SER A 90 -23.94 14.36 -13.90
N GLY A 91 -24.48 13.88 -15.02
CA GLY A 91 -24.94 14.72 -16.14
C GLY A 91 -24.58 14.10 -17.48
N ALA A 92 -23.96 14.88 -18.36
CA ALA A 92 -23.48 14.40 -19.66
C ALA A 92 -22.36 13.35 -19.54
N ILE A 93 -21.55 13.47 -18.49
CA ILE A 93 -20.55 12.48 -18.08
C ILE A 93 -20.73 12.25 -16.58
N GLU A 94 -20.63 11.00 -16.16
CA GLU A 94 -20.72 10.61 -14.78
C GLU A 94 -19.36 10.11 -14.28
N LEU A 95 -19.06 10.44 -13.02
CA LEU A 95 -17.84 10.01 -12.33
C LEU A 95 -18.22 9.50 -10.94
N LEU A 96 -17.74 8.30 -10.61
CA LEU A 96 -17.92 7.67 -9.31
C LEU A 96 -16.55 7.35 -8.74
N GLN A 97 -16.34 7.63 -7.45
CA GLN A 97 -15.05 7.37 -6.81
C GLN A 97 -15.22 6.86 -5.38
N LEU A 98 -14.43 5.85 -5.04
CA LEU A 98 -14.24 5.37 -3.67
C LEU A 98 -12.76 5.49 -3.35
N LEU A 99 -12.42 6.17 -2.26
CA LEU A 99 -11.03 6.50 -1.93
C LEU A 99 -10.55 5.75 -0.69
N ASN A 100 -9.31 5.27 -0.75
CA ASN A 100 -8.57 4.74 0.39
C ASN A 100 -9.32 3.64 1.17
N GLN A 101 -10.08 2.81 0.46
CA GLN A 101 -10.83 1.71 1.04
C GLN A 101 -9.87 0.63 1.53
N PRO A 102 -9.86 0.31 2.85
CA PRO A 102 -9.05 -0.80 3.33
C PRO A 102 -9.51 -2.13 2.71
N ILE A 103 -8.54 -2.92 2.26
CA ILE A 103 -8.73 -4.25 1.69
C ILE A 103 -7.71 -5.24 2.26
N VAL A 104 -8.09 -6.51 2.25
CA VAL A 104 -7.22 -7.64 2.57
C VAL A 104 -6.51 -8.14 1.32
N ALA A 105 -5.44 -8.91 1.50
CA ALA A 105 -4.82 -9.64 0.40
C ALA A 105 -5.81 -10.64 -0.21
N GLY A 106 -5.63 -10.92 -1.50
CA GLY A 106 -6.46 -11.83 -2.28
C GLY A 106 -7.40 -11.14 -3.25
N SER A 107 -8.44 -11.89 -3.63
CA SER A 107 -9.42 -11.50 -4.65
C SER A 107 -10.38 -10.42 -4.14
N GLN A 108 -10.50 -9.34 -4.89
CA GLN A 108 -11.42 -8.23 -4.67
C GLN A 108 -12.28 -8.06 -5.92
N THR A 109 -13.54 -7.72 -5.74
CA THR A 109 -14.51 -7.65 -6.84
C THR A 109 -15.04 -6.24 -7.03
N LEU A 110 -15.23 -5.83 -8.28
CA LEU A 110 -15.92 -4.61 -8.64
C LEU A 110 -17.12 -4.98 -9.50
N SER A 111 -18.33 -4.63 -9.03
CA SER A 111 -19.55 -4.75 -9.81
C SER A 111 -19.94 -3.38 -10.34
N VAL A 112 -19.96 -3.23 -11.65
CA VAL A 112 -20.37 -2.00 -12.33
C VAL A 112 -21.73 -2.25 -12.97
N LYS A 113 -22.73 -1.47 -12.57
CA LYS A 113 -24.08 -1.58 -13.11
C LYS A 113 -24.57 -0.23 -13.59
N GLY A 114 -25.23 -0.21 -14.72
CA GLY A 114 -25.73 1.03 -15.30
C GLY A 114 -26.70 0.79 -16.44
N PHE A 115 -26.98 1.88 -17.14
CA PHE A 115 -27.72 1.89 -18.39
C PHE A 115 -26.86 2.57 -19.44
N ALA A 116 -26.61 1.87 -20.55
CA ALA A 116 -25.84 2.38 -21.67
C ALA A 116 -26.75 2.58 -22.88
N GLN A 117 -26.45 3.61 -23.67
CA GLN A 117 -26.96 3.72 -25.04
C GLN A 117 -26.16 2.79 -25.97
N ALA A 118 -26.60 2.66 -27.22
CA ALA A 118 -26.06 1.66 -28.16
C ALA A 118 -24.54 1.70 -28.37
N LEU A 119 -23.94 2.89 -28.29
CA LEU A 119 -22.50 3.12 -28.43
C LEU A 119 -21.87 3.58 -27.11
N GLY A 120 -22.56 3.33 -25.99
CA GLY A 120 -22.13 3.73 -24.66
C GLY A 120 -20.87 3.01 -24.23
N SER A 121 -19.95 3.74 -23.61
CA SER A 121 -18.75 3.17 -23.02
C SER A 121 -18.42 3.81 -21.68
N TYR A 122 -17.77 3.01 -20.83
CA TYR A 122 -17.23 3.47 -19.57
C TYR A 122 -15.87 2.85 -19.33
N SER A 123 -15.08 3.51 -18.49
CA SER A 123 -13.77 3.03 -18.07
C SER A 123 -13.47 3.47 -16.66
N GLY A 124 -12.40 2.92 -16.10
CA GLY A 124 -12.01 3.24 -14.75
C GLY A 124 -10.67 2.64 -14.38
N THR A 125 -10.27 2.92 -13.16
CA THR A 125 -9.05 2.39 -12.57
C THR A 125 -9.30 1.93 -11.15
N VAL A 126 -8.65 0.84 -10.77
CA VAL A 126 -8.45 0.46 -9.38
C VAL A 126 -6.98 0.71 -9.04
N THR A 127 -6.74 1.61 -8.11
CA THR A 127 -5.40 1.92 -7.60
C THR A 127 -5.23 1.30 -6.24
N PHE A 128 -4.14 0.57 -6.03
CA PHE A 128 -3.80 -0.06 -4.77
C PHE A 128 -2.50 0.49 -4.22
N ALA A 129 -2.46 0.69 -2.91
CA ALA A 129 -1.26 1.01 -2.15
C ALA A 129 -1.16 0.07 -0.94
N SER A 130 -0.07 -0.70 -0.84
CA SER A 130 0.20 -1.50 0.35
C SER A 130 0.71 -0.61 1.49
N ALA A 131 0.41 -1.00 2.73
CA ALA A 131 1.11 -0.39 3.86
C ALA A 131 2.58 -0.88 3.87
N PRO A 132 3.54 -0.07 4.36
CA PRO A 132 4.90 -0.54 4.57
C PRO A 132 4.89 -1.73 5.54
N GLU A 133 5.62 -2.79 5.20
CA GLU A 133 5.51 -4.08 5.89
C GLU A 133 5.76 -3.93 7.40
N PRO A 134 4.89 -4.46 8.29
CA PRO A 134 5.10 -4.43 9.74
C PRO A 134 6.46 -5.01 10.16
N ALA A 135 6.98 -5.97 9.40
CA ALA A 135 8.32 -6.53 9.61
C ALA A 135 9.42 -5.48 9.42
N THR A 136 9.29 -4.57 8.46
CA THR A 136 10.26 -3.47 8.28
C THR A 136 10.25 -2.54 9.49
N TRP A 137 9.07 -2.21 10.03
CA TRP A 137 8.97 -1.44 11.27
C TRP A 137 9.59 -2.18 12.45
N GLY A 138 9.33 -3.48 12.56
CA GLY A 138 9.93 -4.34 13.58
C GLY A 138 11.46 -4.38 13.49
N LEU A 139 12.02 -4.52 12.29
CA LEU A 139 13.46 -4.51 12.06
C LEU A 139 14.09 -3.14 12.34
N MET A 140 13.41 -2.04 12.00
CA MET A 140 13.88 -0.70 12.37
C MET A 140 13.93 -0.53 13.88
N ILE A 141 12.86 -0.88 14.59
CA ILE A 141 12.81 -0.82 16.05
C ILE A 141 13.89 -1.72 16.67
N LEU A 142 14.05 -2.94 16.15
CA LEU A 142 15.08 -3.87 16.61
C LEU A 142 16.49 -3.32 16.37
N GLY A 143 16.75 -2.76 15.18
CA GLY A 143 18.02 -2.13 14.83
C GLY A 143 18.35 -0.97 15.77
N PHE A 144 17.43 -0.02 15.94
CA PHE A 144 17.61 1.10 16.87
C PHE A 144 17.72 0.64 18.33
N GLY A 145 16.95 -0.37 18.73
CA GLY A 145 17.01 -0.97 20.06
C GLY A 145 18.38 -1.61 20.34
N ALA A 146 18.93 -2.35 19.38
CA ALA A 146 20.25 -2.97 19.48
C ALA A 146 21.36 -1.91 19.59
N VAL A 147 21.30 -0.84 18.80
CA VAL A 147 22.24 0.29 18.87
C VAL A 147 22.15 0.97 20.24
N GLY A 148 20.95 1.34 20.70
CA GLY A 148 20.73 1.97 22.00
C GLY A 148 21.22 1.11 23.17
N TYR A 149 20.96 -0.20 23.12
CA TYR A 149 21.44 -1.16 24.11
C TYR A 149 22.98 -1.22 24.17
N SER A 150 23.63 -1.25 23.01
CA SER A 150 25.10 -1.29 22.93
C SER A 150 25.76 -0.03 23.55
N LEU A 151 25.16 1.15 23.36
CA LEU A 151 25.63 2.40 23.94
C LEU A 151 25.49 2.41 25.47
N ARG A 152 24.37 1.89 26.01
CA ARG A 152 24.14 1.79 27.46
C ARG A 152 25.17 0.87 28.13
N ARG A 153 25.53 -0.25 27.51
CA ARG A 153 26.52 -1.19 28.06
C ARG A 153 27.92 -0.59 28.14
N ARG A 154 28.31 0.25 27.16
CA ARG A 154 29.61 0.93 27.17
C ARG A 154 29.74 1.94 28.32
N ARG A 155 28.70 2.74 28.60
CA ARG A 155 28.70 3.70 29.73
C ARG A 155 28.87 3.02 31.09
N ALA A 156 28.27 1.85 31.29
CA ALA A 156 28.40 1.10 32.56
C ALA A 156 29.84 0.64 32.83
N LEU A 157 30.65 0.42 31.79
CA LEU A 157 32.04 -0.03 31.91
C LEU A 157 33.04 1.12 32.08
N THR A 158 32.63 2.38 31.89
CA THR A 158 33.51 3.57 31.99
C THR A 158 33.44 4.28 33.34
N LEU A 159 32.59 3.83 34.28
CA LEU A 159 32.56 4.35 35.65
C LEU A 159 33.75 3.78 36.45
N VAL A 160 34.90 4.44 36.36
CA VAL A 160 35.99 4.26 37.32
C VAL A 160 35.58 4.95 38.63
N PRO A 161 35.51 4.25 39.78
CA PRO A 161 35.26 4.92 41.05
C PRO A 161 36.44 5.86 41.35
N ALA A 162 36.14 7.15 41.53
CA ALA A 162 37.09 8.10 42.07
C ALA A 162 37.47 7.63 43.49
N LYS A 163 38.74 7.28 43.68
CA LYS A 163 39.28 6.86 44.97
C LYS A 163 39.41 8.11 45.86
N ALA A 164 38.72 8.11 47.01
CA ALA A 164 38.93 9.04 48.11
C ALA A 164 40.18 8.66 48.93
#